data_AF-A0A7Z8CXC0-F1
#
_entry.id   AF-A0A7Z8CXC0-F1
#
_cell.length_a   1.000
_cell.length_b   1.000
_cell.length_c   1.000
_cell.angle_alpha   90.00
_cell.angle_beta   90.00
_cell.angle_gamma   90.00
#
_symmetry.space_group_name_H-M   'P 1'
#
loop_
_entity.id
_entity.type
_entity.pdbx_description
1 polymer ?
#
loop_
_entity_poly.entity_id
_entity_poly.type
_entity_poly.pdbx_seq_one_letter_code
_entity_poly.pdbx_strand_id
1 'polypeptide(L)' 'MDKKSIKKYIQYKVRQSWSTYPVPMPRQTIRNIEINLYKEFENLSKEEQEKLLVSNDLIVVLTFKFLDTVSDIT' A
#
# COMPACT_ATOMS: atom_id res chain seq x y z
N MET A 1 -11.19 12.61 -1.40
CA MET A 1 -11.87 11.31 -1.56
C MET A 1 -12.33 10.82 -0.20
N ASP A 2 -13.45 10.10 -0.09
CA ASP A 2 -13.85 9.50 1.17
C ASP A 2 -12.98 8.27 1.53
N LYS A 3 -13.00 7.86 2.80
CA LYS A 3 -12.20 6.75 3.34
C LYS A 3 -12.40 5.43 2.58
N LYS A 4 -13.63 5.12 2.15
CA LYS A 4 -13.94 3.89 1.41
C LYS A 4 -13.36 3.93 0.00
N SER A 5 -13.42 5.09 -0.65
CA SER A 5 -12.81 5.31 -1.97
C SER A 5 -11.29 5.24 -1.92
N ILE A 6 -10.65 5.83 -0.89
CA ILE A 6 -9.19 5.74 -0.67
C ILE A 6 -8.75 4.29 -0.50
N LYS A 7 -9.45 3.52 0.36
CA LYS A 7 -9.14 2.10 0.57
C LYS A 7 -9.20 1.30 -0.73
N LYS A 8 -10.25 1.49 -1.53
CA LYS A 8 -10.38 0.82 -2.84
C LYS A 8 -9.27 1.22 -3.80
N TYR A 9 -8.89 2.50 -3.82
CA TYR A 9 -7.84 3.01 -4.68
C TYR A 9 -6.47 2.40 -4.36
N ILE A 10 -6.09 2.36 -3.07
CA ILE A 10 -4.84 1.73 -2.63
C ILE A 10 -4.84 0.25 -2.98
N GLN A 11 -5.93 -0.48 -2.68
CA GLN A 11 -6.05 -1.91 -3.03
C GLN A 11 -5.93 -2.16 -4.54
N TYR A 12 -6.52 -1.30 -5.36
CA TYR A 12 -6.39 -1.36 -6.81
C TYR A 12 -4.94 -1.17 -7.25
N LYS A 13 -4.24 -0.16 -6.72
CA LYS A 13 -2.83 0.11 -7.02
C LYS A 13 -1.93 -1.07 -6.63
N VAL A 14 -2.15 -1.69 -5.46
CA VAL A 14 -1.43 -2.89 -5.04
C VAL A 14 -1.61 -4.02 -6.06
N ARG A 15 -2.86 -4.34 -6.45
CA ARG A 15 -3.12 -5.41 -7.44
C ARG A 15 -2.45 -5.13 -8.78
N GLN A 16 -2.47 -3.88 -9.23
CA GLN A 16 -1.81 -3.49 -10.49
C GLN A 16 -0.30 -3.74 -10.43
N SER A 17 0.36 -3.36 -9.33
CA SER A 17 1.80 -3.60 -9.13
C SER A 17 2.19 -5.08 -9.16
N TRP A 18 1.30 -5.98 -8.74
CA TRP A 18 1.56 -7.43 -8.77
C TRP A 18 1.13 -8.10 -10.08
N SER A 19 0.19 -7.51 -10.82
CA SER A 19 -0.26 -8.06 -12.11
C SER A 19 0.82 -8.03 -13.20
N THR A 20 1.80 -7.15 -13.05
CA THR A 20 2.96 -7.04 -13.94
C THR A 20 4.11 -7.96 -13.53
N TYR A 21 3.98 -8.69 -12.42
CA TYR A 21 5.03 -9.56 -11.91
C TYR A 21 5.01 -10.93 -12.60
N PRO A 22 6.17 -11.46 -13.05
CA PRO A 22 6.22 -12.71 -13.80
C PRO A 22 5.90 -13.95 -12.96
N VAL A 23 5.92 -13.84 -11.63
CA VAL A 23 5.63 -14.95 -10.71
C VAL A 23 4.25 -14.77 -10.09
N PRO A 24 3.34 -15.74 -10.25
CA PRO A 24 2.01 -15.66 -9.65
C PRO A 24 2.10 -15.75 -8.12
N MET A 25 1.64 -14.71 -7.44
CA MET A 25 1.58 -14.66 -5.98
C MET A 25 0.23 -15.20 -5.47
N PRO A 26 0.21 -15.94 -4.35
CA PRO A 26 -1.05 -16.39 -3.75
C PRO A 26 -1.98 -15.22 -3.42
N ARG A 27 -3.28 -15.38 -3.70
CA ARG A 27 -4.30 -14.36 -3.43
C ARG A 27 -4.32 -13.91 -1.97
N GLN A 28 -4.06 -14.83 -1.04
CA GLN A 28 -4.01 -14.52 0.38
C GLN A 28 -2.86 -13.55 0.71
N THR A 29 -1.69 -13.74 0.09
CA THR A 29 -0.54 -12.86 0.26
C THR A 29 -0.83 -11.45 -0.27
N ILE A 30 -1.42 -11.34 -1.46
CA ILE A 30 -1.83 -10.04 -2.04
C ILE A 30 -2.83 -9.33 -1.11
N ARG A 31 -3.79 -10.07 -0.56
CA ARG A 31 -4.79 -9.53 0.39
C ARG A 31 -4.14 -9.04 1.68
N ASN A 32 -3.13 -9.73 2.19
CA ASN A 32 -2.39 -9.28 3.37
C ASN A 32 -1.62 -7.98 3.08
N ILE A 33 -0.96 -7.89 1.91
CA ILE A 33 -0.27 -6.68 1.45
C ILE A 33 -1.25 -5.51 1.32
N GLU A 34 -2.41 -5.72 0.70
CA GLU A 34 -3.47 -4.71 0.61
C GLU A 34 -3.89 -4.16 1.97
N ILE A 35 -4.02 -5.03 2.97
CA ILE A 35 -4.40 -4.63 4.33
C ILE A 35 -3.28 -3.83 4.99
N ASN A 36 -2.03 -4.31 4.89
CA ASN A 36 -0.89 -3.68 5.55
C ASN A 36 -0.56 -2.33 4.94
N LEU A 37 -0.50 -2.21 3.61
CA LEU A 37 -0.21 -0.94 2.95
C LEU A 37 -1.31 0.11 3.19
N TYR A 38 -2.57 -0.33 3.31
CA TYR A 38 -3.64 0.58 3.71
C TYR A 38 -3.49 1.06 5.17
N LYS A 39 -3.06 0.19 6.09
CA LYS A 39 -2.75 0.60 7.48
C LYS A 39 -1.59 1.59 7.53
N GLU A 40 -0.52 1.33 6.78
CA GLU A 40 0.60 2.26 6.68
C GLU A 40 0.14 3.62 6.17
N PHE A 41 -0.74 3.64 5.17
CA PHE A 41 -1.32 4.88 4.67
C PHE A 41 -2.14 5.61 5.74
N GLU A 42 -2.95 4.90 6.54
CA GLU A 42 -3.73 5.49 7.63
C GLU A 42 -2.85 6.09 8.74
N ASN A 43 -1.64 5.57 8.94
CA ASN A 43 -0.68 6.06 9.94
C ASN A 43 0.04 7.35 9.52
N LEU A 44 -0.06 7.75 8.25
CA LEU A 44 0.55 8.98 7.76
C LEU A 44 -0.23 10.22 8.18
N SER A 45 0.46 11.37 8.23
CA SER A 45 -0.20 12.66 8.38
C SER A 45 -1.15 12.94 7.19
N LYS A 46 -2.17 13.78 7.40
CA LYS A 46 -3.11 14.14 6.32
C LYS A 46 -2.40 14.73 5.10
N GLU A 47 -1.38 15.55 5.32
CA GLU A 47 -0.59 16.16 4.25
C GLU A 47 0.18 15.10 3.43
N GLU A 48 0.80 14.12 4.10
CA GLU A 48 1.46 13.00 3.43
C GLU A 48 0.46 12.12 2.66
N GLN A 49 -0.71 11.86 3.24
CA GLN A 49 -1.79 11.11 2.58
C GLN A 49 -2.22 11.80 1.28
N GLU A 50 -2.47 13.11 1.31
CA GLU A 50 -2.87 13.89 0.14
C GLU A 50 -1.78 13.88 -0.94
N LYS A 51 -0.51 14.09 -0.55
CA LYS A 51 0.65 14.03 -1.46
C LYS A 51 0.80 12.67 -2.12
N LEU A 52 0.65 11.59 -1.36
CA LEU A 52 0.82 10.23 -1.87
C LEU A 52 -0.33 9.78 -2.77
N LEU A 53 -1.56 10.23 -2.52
CA LEU A 53 -2.72 9.85 -3.35
C LEU A 53 -2.56 10.28 -4.81
N VAL A 54 -1.87 11.39 -5.05
CA VAL A 54 -1.56 11.91 -6.40
C VAL A 54 -0.19 11.48 -6.93
N SER A 55 0.59 10.75 -6.12
CA SER A 55 1.93 10.29 -6.50
C SER A 55 1.91 8.94 -7.22
N ASN A 56 2.82 8.76 -8.16
CA ASN A 56 3.10 7.46 -8.77
C ASN A 56 3.83 6.51 -7.80
N ASP A 57 4.48 7.05 -6.77
CA ASP A 57 5.33 6.29 -5.84
C ASP A 57 4.56 5.73 -4.64
N LEU A 58 3.23 5.88 -4.60
CA LEU A 58 2.35 5.46 -3.51
C LEU A 58 2.69 4.04 -3.00
N ILE A 59 2.76 3.06 -3.90
CA ILE A 59 3.01 1.67 -3.50
C ILE A 59 4.43 1.47 -3.00
N VAL A 60 5.42 2.12 -3.62
CA VAL A 60 6.82 2.02 -3.24
C VAL A 60 7.04 2.59 -1.84
N VAL A 61 6.54 3.80 -1.58
CA VAL A 61 6.67 4.47 -0.28
C VAL A 61 5.99 3.69 0.84
N LEU A 62 4.76 3.22 0.61
CA LEU A 62 4.05 2.42 1.61
C LEU A 62 4.76 1.09 1.88
N THR A 63 5.36 0.48 0.86
CA THR A 63 6.09 -0.79 1.01
C THR A 63 7.38 -0.60 1.80
N PHE A 64 8.15 0.46 1.53
CA PHE A 64 9.34 0.78 2.32
C PHE A 64 8.99 1.02 3.79
N LYS A 65 7.96 1.82 4.08
CA LYS A 65 7.50 2.05 5.46
C LYS A 65 7.05 0.76 6.16
N PHE A 66 6.37 -0.12 5.45
CA PHE A 66 6.00 -1.43 5.98
C PHE A 66 7.24 -2.27 6.32
N LEU A 67 8.24 -2.29 5.44
CA LEU A 67 9.49 -3.03 5.67
C LEU A 67 10.28 -2.46 6.85
N ASP A 68 10.39 -1.12 6.95
CA ASP A 68 11.06 -0.45 8.07
C ASP A 68 10.39 -0.81 9.40
N THR A 69 9.06 -0.81 9.44
CA THR A 69 8.27 -1.19 10.62
C THR A 69 8.47 -2.65 11.01
N VAL A 70 8.70 -3.54 10.03
CA VAL A 70 8.97 -4.97 10.29
C VAL A 70 10.42 -5.18 10.72
N SER A 71 11.38 -4.42 10.18
CA SER A 71 12.81 -4.54 10.53
C SER A 71 13.11 -4.03 11.93
N ASP A 72 12.39 -3.03 12.43
CA ASP A 72 12.57 -2.51 13.79
C ASP A 72 12.10 -3.50 14.89
N ILE A 73 11.48 -4.61 14.51
CA ILE A 73 10.95 -5.65 15.42
C ILE A 73 11.86 -6.90 15.47
N THR A 74 12.91 -6.97 14.65
CA THR A 74 13.89 -8.09 14.58
C THR A 74 15.27 -7.69 15.03
#